data_AF-A0A7U9WRF4-F1
#
_entry.id   AF-A0A7U9WRF4-F1
#
_cell.length_a   1.000
_cell.length_b   1.000
_cell.length_c   1.000
_cell.angle_alpha   90.00
_cell.angle_beta   90.00
_cell.angle_gamma   90.00
#
_symmetry.space_group_name_H-M   'P 1'
#
loop_
_entity.id
_entity.type
_entity.pdbx_description
1 polymer ?
#
loop_
_entity_poly.entity_id
_entity_poly.type
_entity_poly.pdbx_seq_one_letter_code
_entity_poly.pdbx_strand_id
1 'polypeptide(L)'
;MEIKVATENDKEFVMSIDKHVDDAGYSNRVYTKSCYIISAKNQRIGIIVHCVLWDHLPFINLIFIKEEYRNKGYAKQAIVCWEREMKGQGYKMTLISTQTDESAQHLYRKLGYVDCGGLVFHDTPFDQPMEIFFRKVL
;
A
#
# COMPACT_ATOMS: atom_id res chain seq x y z
N MET A 1 -16.40 5.53 4.39
CA MET A 1 -14.95 5.67 4.14
C MET A 1 -14.79 5.74 2.65
N GLU A 2 -13.85 6.56 2.19
CA GLU A 2 -13.62 6.84 0.78
C GLU A 2 -12.15 6.62 0.46
N ILE A 3 -11.86 6.07 -0.72
CA ILE A 3 -10.52 5.97 -1.27
C ILE A 3 -10.53 6.65 -2.64
N LYS A 4 -9.60 7.58 -2.87
CA LYS A 4 -9.50 8.37 -4.10
C LYS A 4 -8.04 8.48 -4.52
N VAL A 5 -7.79 8.55 -5.82
CA VAL A 5 -6.46 8.85 -6.35
C VAL A 5 -6.00 10.20 -5.79
N ALA A 6 -4.74 10.26 -5.35
CA ALA A 6 -4.13 11.47 -4.83
C ALA A 6 -4.02 12.56 -5.92
N THR A 7 -4.17 13.80 -5.48
CA THR A 7 -4.05 15.01 -6.32
C THR A 7 -2.95 15.92 -5.77
N GLU A 8 -2.62 17.00 -6.47
CA GLU A 8 -1.66 17.99 -5.97
C GLU A 8 -2.05 18.56 -4.59
N ASN A 9 -3.36 18.65 -4.29
CA ASN A 9 -3.86 19.11 -3.00
C ASN A 9 -3.59 18.16 -1.83
N ASP A 10 -3.08 16.95 -2.09
CA ASP A 10 -2.76 15.94 -1.09
C ASP A 10 -1.25 15.85 -0.78
N LYS A 11 -0.41 16.63 -1.48
CA LYS A 11 1.06 16.56 -1.41
C LYS A 11 1.60 16.61 0.01
N GLU A 12 1.25 17.66 0.75
CA GLU A 12 1.71 17.85 2.13
C GLU A 12 1.30 16.68 3.04
N PHE A 13 0.09 16.14 2.84
CA PHE A 13 -0.40 15.01 3.61
C PHE A 13 0.38 13.73 3.31
N VAL A 14 0.59 13.42 2.03
CA VAL A 14 1.33 12.22 1.62
C VAL A 14 2.79 12.29 2.07
N MET A 15 3.46 13.42 1.86
CA MET A 15 4.87 13.61 2.25
C MET A 15 5.07 13.69 3.77
N SER A 16 4.03 14.01 4.54
CA SER A 16 4.08 13.89 6.01
C SER A 16 4.15 12.43 6.50
N ILE A 17 3.67 11.48 5.67
CA ILE A 17 3.64 10.05 5.98
C ILE A 17 4.86 9.35 5.36
N ASP A 18 5.05 9.51 4.05
CA ASP A 18 6.15 8.89 3.31
C ASP A 18 7.29 9.90 3.18
N LYS A 19 8.29 9.77 4.05
CA LYS A 19 9.45 10.67 4.09
C LYS A 19 10.50 10.37 3.02
N HIS A 20 10.32 9.30 2.24
CA HIS A 20 11.26 8.89 1.19
C HIS A 20 10.90 9.46 -0.18
N VAL A 21 9.71 10.03 -0.34
CA VAL A 21 9.28 10.63 -1.60
C VAL A 21 9.64 12.12 -1.65
N ASP A 22 10.25 12.53 -2.76
CA ASP A 22 10.51 13.93 -3.08
C ASP A 22 9.42 14.50 -4.01
N ASP A 23 9.59 15.76 -4.43
CA ASP A 23 8.62 16.46 -5.29
C ASP A 23 8.42 15.77 -6.64
N ALA A 24 9.50 15.27 -7.25
CA ALA A 24 9.44 14.57 -8.53
C ALA A 24 8.74 13.22 -8.37
N GLY A 25 9.09 12.46 -7.33
CA GLY A 25 8.45 11.20 -6.97
C GLY A 25 6.96 11.38 -6.68
N TYR A 26 6.57 12.46 -5.98
CA TYR A 26 5.17 12.75 -5.72
C TYR A 26 4.40 13.10 -7.00
N SER A 27 4.97 13.97 -7.83
CA SER A 27 4.37 14.34 -9.13
C SER A 27 4.17 13.12 -10.02
N ASN A 28 5.13 12.19 -10.03
CA ASN A 28 5.00 10.91 -10.72
C ASN A 28 3.87 10.05 -10.15
N ARG A 29 3.66 10.06 -8.83
CA ARG A 29 2.57 9.32 -8.20
C ARG A 29 1.19 9.85 -8.59
N VAL A 30 1.04 11.16 -8.68
CA VAL A 30 -0.19 11.81 -9.16
C VAL A 30 -0.41 11.47 -10.64
N TYR A 31 0.61 11.63 -11.48
CA TYR A 31 0.52 11.36 -12.92
C TYR A 31 0.15 9.90 -13.23
N THR A 32 0.84 8.96 -12.59
CA THR A 32 0.63 7.51 -12.78
C THR A 32 -0.57 6.96 -12.01
N LYS A 33 -1.25 7.81 -11.21
CA LYS A 33 -2.35 7.42 -10.31
C LYS A 33 -1.95 6.30 -9.33
N SER A 34 -0.68 6.29 -8.91
CA SER A 34 -0.11 5.24 -8.07
C SER A 34 -0.25 5.47 -6.56
N CYS A 35 -0.85 6.59 -6.15
CA CYS A 35 -1.16 6.89 -4.76
C CYS A 35 -2.66 7.12 -4.56
N TYR A 36 -3.22 6.54 -3.51
CA TYR A 36 -4.59 6.78 -3.06
C TYR A 36 -4.61 7.39 -1.66
N ILE A 37 -5.53 8.32 -1.45
CA ILE A 37 -5.87 8.90 -0.14
C ILE A 37 -7.05 8.15 0.44
N ILE A 38 -6.91 7.74 1.70
CA ILE A 38 -7.97 7.09 2.49
C ILE A 38 -8.59 8.13 3.41
N SER A 39 -9.91 8.31 3.32
CA SER A 39 -10.66 9.30 4.08
C SER A 39 -11.82 8.70 4.87
N ALA A 40 -12.00 9.14 6.12
CA ALA A 40 -13.15 8.82 6.95
C ALA A 40 -13.81 10.11 7.45
N LYS A 41 -15.13 10.24 7.24
CA LYS A 41 -15.90 11.46 7.61
C LYS A 41 -15.23 12.75 7.10
N ASN A 42 -14.80 12.77 5.84
CA ASN A 42 -14.09 13.87 5.17
C ASN A 42 -12.69 14.23 5.74
N GLN A 43 -12.12 13.41 6.62
CA GLN A 43 -10.77 13.59 7.10
C GLN A 43 -9.83 12.59 6.44
N ARG A 44 -8.64 13.04 6.00
CA ARG A 44 -7.57 12.18 5.49
C ARG A 44 -6.94 11.39 6.65
N ILE A 45 -7.05 10.07 6.58
CA ILE A 45 -6.64 9.14 7.64
C ILE A 45 -5.54 8.18 7.23
N GLY A 46 -5.18 8.12 5.96
CA GLY A 46 -4.17 7.19 5.49
C GLY A 46 -3.94 7.26 3.98
N ILE A 47 -3.03 6.41 3.51
CA ILE A 47 -2.66 6.31 2.10
C ILE A 47 -2.45 4.85 1.68
N ILE A 48 -2.62 4.58 0.39
CA ILE A 48 -2.03 3.44 -0.31
C ILE A 48 -1.09 3.99 -1.38
N VAL A 49 0.11 3.43 -1.46
CA VAL A 49 1.04 3.63 -2.59
C VAL A 49 1.27 2.27 -3.21
N HIS A 50 1.20 2.19 -4.54
CA HIS A 50 1.40 0.95 -5.27
C HIS A 50 2.25 1.19 -6.52
N CYS A 51 2.79 0.12 -7.09
CA CYS A 51 3.36 0.11 -8.43
C CYS A 51 2.88 -1.14 -9.17
N VAL A 52 3.31 -1.30 -10.42
CA VAL A 52 3.07 -2.53 -11.19
C VAL A 52 4.42 -3.17 -11.48
N LEU A 53 4.70 -4.29 -10.81
CA LEU A 53 5.93 -5.04 -11.03
C LEU A 53 5.85 -5.77 -12.38
N TRP A 54 6.95 -5.69 -13.15
CA TRP A 54 7.09 -6.32 -14.47
C TRP A 54 5.91 -6.01 -15.41
N ASP A 55 5.31 -4.83 -15.26
CA ASP A 55 4.17 -4.34 -16.03
C ASP A 55 2.87 -5.19 -15.95
N HIS A 56 2.80 -6.20 -15.07
CA HIS A 56 1.61 -7.07 -14.96
C HIS A 56 1.21 -7.49 -13.54
N LEU A 57 1.99 -7.13 -12.51
CA LEU A 57 1.73 -7.51 -11.12
C LEU A 57 1.59 -6.27 -10.24
N PRO A 58 0.36 -5.78 -10.00
CA PRO A 58 0.13 -4.69 -9.06
C PRO A 58 0.61 -5.07 -7.67
N PHE A 59 1.40 -4.18 -7.06
CA PHE A 59 2.06 -4.38 -5.79
C PHE A 59 1.83 -3.17 -4.90
N ILE A 60 1.25 -3.38 -3.71
CA ILE A 60 1.16 -2.31 -2.70
C ILE A 60 2.54 -2.15 -2.06
N ASN A 61 3.18 -1.01 -2.31
CA ASN A 61 4.45 -0.61 -1.70
C ASN A 61 4.28 -0.11 -0.27
N LEU A 62 3.17 0.59 0.00
CA LEU A 62 2.91 1.17 1.31
C LEU A 62 1.40 1.21 1.54
N ILE A 63 0.96 0.76 2.71
CA ILE A 63 -0.34 1.10 3.26
C ILE A 63 -0.15 1.68 4.65
N PHE A 64 -0.71 2.86 4.86
CA PHE A 64 -0.62 3.55 6.14
C PHE A 64 -1.99 4.01 6.60
N ILE A 65 -2.29 3.82 7.88
CA ILE A 65 -3.45 4.39 8.57
C ILE A 65 -2.91 5.07 9.83
N LYS A 66 -3.33 6.32 10.04
CA LYS A 66 -3.09 7.09 11.27
C LYS A 66 -3.49 6.28 12.50
N GLU A 67 -2.67 6.35 13.54
CA GLU A 67 -2.78 5.47 14.71
C GLU A 67 -4.16 5.51 15.36
N GLU A 68 -4.73 6.70 15.54
CA GLU A 68 -6.04 6.93 16.12
C GLU A 68 -7.22 6.38 15.27
N TYR A 69 -6.95 5.96 14.03
CA TYR A 69 -7.88 5.30 13.12
C TYR A 69 -7.62 3.81 12.93
N ARG A 70 -6.57 3.23 13.55
CA ARG A 70 -6.28 1.80 13.46
C ARG A 70 -7.32 0.96 14.21
N ASN A 71 -7.35 -0.35 13.93
CA ASN A 71 -8.29 -1.32 14.50
C ASN A 71 -9.79 -1.06 14.23
N LYS A 72 -10.12 -0.12 13.34
CA LYS A 72 -11.49 0.22 12.90
C LYS A 72 -11.87 -0.38 11.54
N GLY A 73 -11.01 -1.22 10.97
CA GLY A 73 -11.24 -1.90 9.69
C GLY A 73 -10.95 -1.08 8.44
N TYR A 74 -10.39 0.13 8.55
CA TYR A 74 -10.13 0.99 7.38
C TYR A 74 -9.09 0.40 6.42
N ALA A 75 -7.97 -0.16 6.91
CA ALA A 75 -6.97 -0.80 6.06
C ALA A 75 -7.57 -1.95 5.24
N LYS A 76 -8.37 -2.82 5.88
CA LYS A 76 -9.13 -3.89 5.20
C LYS A 76 -9.99 -3.34 4.07
N GLN A 77 -10.81 -2.34 4.35
CA GLN A 77 -11.72 -1.81 3.36
C GLN A 77 -10.97 -1.11 2.20
N ALA A 78 -9.86 -0.41 2.50
CA ALA A 78 -9.03 0.24 1.50
C ALA A 78 -8.35 -0.77 0.55
N ILE A 79 -7.75 -1.84 1.11
CA ILE A 79 -7.15 -2.93 0.31
C ILE A 79 -8.22 -3.56 -0.60
N VAL A 80 -9.39 -3.90 -0.07
CA VAL A 80 -10.47 -4.51 -0.86
C VAL A 80 -10.98 -3.58 -1.96
N CYS A 81 -11.03 -2.27 -1.74
CA CYS A 81 -11.37 -1.32 -2.79
C CYS A 81 -10.30 -1.28 -3.89
N TRP A 82 -9.03 -1.22 -3.51
CA TRP A 82 -7.91 -1.25 -4.45
C TRP A 82 -7.87 -2.57 -5.26
N GLU A 83 -8.08 -3.72 -4.60
CA GLU A 83 -8.19 -5.03 -5.24
C GLU A 83 -9.26 -5.05 -6.35
N ARG A 84 -10.45 -4.48 -6.07
CA ARG A 84 -11.53 -4.40 -7.07
C ARG A 84 -11.15 -3.51 -8.24
N GLU A 85 -10.44 -2.42 -7.99
CA GLU A 85 -9.96 -1.53 -9.06
C GLU A 85 -8.93 -2.25 -9.93
N MET A 86 -7.94 -2.92 -9.33
CA MET A 86 -6.96 -3.73 -10.07
C MET A 86 -7.64 -4.83 -10.90
N LYS A 87 -8.65 -5.50 -10.32
CA LYS A 87 -9.45 -6.50 -11.04
C LYS A 87 -10.20 -5.87 -12.23
N GLY A 88 -10.78 -4.69 -12.03
CA GLY A 88 -11.48 -3.93 -13.06
C GLY A 88 -10.57 -3.49 -14.21
N GLN A 89 -9.28 -3.27 -13.94
CA GLN A 89 -8.25 -2.99 -14.94
C GLN A 89 -7.75 -4.26 -15.67
N GLY A 90 -8.22 -5.45 -15.28
CA GLY A 90 -7.91 -6.71 -15.95
C GLY A 90 -6.81 -7.56 -15.29
N TYR A 91 -6.16 -7.05 -14.24
CA TYR A 91 -5.16 -7.81 -13.49
C TYR A 91 -5.78 -9.04 -12.82
N LYS A 92 -5.01 -10.12 -12.75
CA LYS A 92 -5.46 -11.43 -12.24
C LYS A 92 -4.98 -11.73 -10.82
N MET A 93 -3.98 -10.99 -10.36
CA MET A 93 -3.33 -11.21 -9.08
C MET A 93 -2.72 -9.90 -8.60
N THR A 94 -2.58 -9.74 -7.29
CA THR A 94 -1.88 -8.63 -6.67
C THR A 94 -0.89 -9.13 -5.64
N LEU A 95 0.12 -8.31 -5.37
CA LEU A 95 1.10 -8.55 -4.35
C LEU A 95 1.10 -7.44 -3.30
N ILE A 96 1.60 -7.76 -2.12
CA ILE A 96 1.90 -6.82 -1.04
C ILE A 96 3.03 -7.42 -0.21
N SER A 97 3.83 -6.59 0.43
CA SER A 97 4.84 -7.05 1.38
C SER A 97 4.74 -6.35 2.73
N THR A 98 5.41 -6.91 3.73
CA THR A 98 5.60 -6.35 5.08
C THR A 98 6.71 -7.10 5.77
N GLN A 99 7.37 -6.47 6.74
CA GLN A 99 8.43 -7.11 7.51
C GLN A 99 7.86 -8.22 8.43
N THR A 100 8.65 -9.24 8.72
CA THR A 100 8.23 -10.37 9.56
C THR A 100 7.82 -10.00 10.99
N ASP A 101 8.27 -8.87 11.51
CA ASP A 101 7.96 -8.36 12.85
C ASP A 101 6.81 -7.34 12.85
N GLU A 102 6.30 -6.97 11.67
CA GLU A 102 5.13 -6.10 11.54
C GLU A 102 3.82 -6.88 11.66
N SER A 103 2.85 -6.30 12.38
CA SER A 103 1.53 -6.92 12.60
C SER A 103 0.64 -6.94 11.35
N ALA A 104 0.97 -6.19 10.30
CA ALA A 104 0.17 -6.07 9.08
C ALA A 104 0.00 -7.42 8.36
N GLN A 105 0.98 -8.31 8.48
CA GLN A 105 0.93 -9.68 7.95
C GLN A 105 -0.33 -10.46 8.38
N HIS A 106 -0.83 -10.22 9.59
CA HIS A 106 -2.04 -10.89 10.09
C HIS A 106 -3.30 -10.39 9.39
N LEU A 107 -3.35 -9.11 9.02
CA LEU A 107 -4.43 -8.54 8.22
C LEU A 107 -4.40 -9.16 6.82
N TYR A 108 -3.24 -9.22 6.17
CA TYR A 108 -3.13 -9.74 4.81
C TYR A 108 -3.57 -11.21 4.73
N ARG A 109 -3.11 -12.05 5.66
CA ARG A 109 -3.56 -13.47 5.72
C ARG A 109 -5.06 -13.59 5.96
N LYS A 110 -5.66 -12.75 6.82
CA LYS A 110 -7.13 -12.70 7.00
C LYS A 110 -7.89 -12.25 5.75
N LEU A 111 -7.23 -11.51 4.85
CA LEU A 111 -7.80 -11.10 3.55
C LEU A 111 -7.60 -12.17 2.45
N GLY A 112 -6.99 -13.31 2.77
CA GLY A 112 -6.77 -14.40 1.83
C GLY A 112 -5.48 -14.28 1.02
N TYR A 113 -4.58 -13.36 1.40
CA TYR A 113 -3.23 -13.35 0.86
C TYR A 113 -2.44 -14.55 1.38
N VAL A 114 -1.58 -15.09 0.52
CA VAL A 114 -0.71 -16.23 0.83
C VAL A 114 0.73 -15.83 0.58
N ASP A 115 1.62 -16.19 1.50
CA ASP A 115 3.06 -16.02 1.41
C ASP A 115 3.58 -16.62 0.09
N CYS A 116 4.45 -15.89 -0.62
CA CYS A 116 4.99 -16.32 -1.91
C CYS A 116 6.46 -15.97 -2.13
N GLY A 117 7.17 -15.57 -1.08
CA GLY A 117 8.60 -15.27 -1.13
C GLY A 117 9.02 -14.31 -0.01
N GLY A 118 10.30 -13.94 0.01
CA GLY A 118 10.82 -12.93 0.91
C GLY A 118 12.14 -12.34 0.47
N LEU A 119 12.46 -11.14 0.95
CA LEU A 119 13.77 -10.50 0.80
C LEU A 119 14.46 -10.40 2.15
N VAL A 120 15.73 -10.79 2.19
CA VAL A 120 16.56 -10.72 3.39
C VAL A 120 17.69 -9.73 3.13
N PHE A 121 17.81 -8.74 4.00
CA PHE A 121 18.94 -7.82 4.03
C PHE A 121 19.79 -8.20 5.25
N HIS A 122 20.90 -8.89 4.99
CA HIS A 122 21.86 -9.31 6.00
C HIS A 122 23.24 -8.80 5.63
N ASP A 123 23.94 -8.19 6.60
CA ASP A 123 25.25 -7.56 6.42
C ASP A 123 25.22 -6.44 5.35
N THR A 124 24.15 -5.64 5.37
CA THR A 124 23.93 -4.51 4.47
C THR A 124 23.71 -3.20 5.24
N PRO A 125 23.84 -2.03 4.60
CA PRO A 125 23.44 -0.76 5.20
C PRO A 125 21.94 -0.62 5.50
N PHE A 126 21.12 -1.59 5.10
CA PHE A 126 19.65 -1.58 5.21
C PHE A 126 19.13 -2.81 5.95
N ASP A 127 19.92 -3.33 6.89
CA ASP A 127 19.54 -4.50 7.69
C ASP A 127 18.19 -4.29 8.37
N GLN A 128 17.30 -5.27 8.18
CA GLN A 128 15.95 -5.29 8.70
C GLN A 128 15.46 -6.74 8.79
N PRO A 129 14.38 -7.01 9.54
CA PRO A 129 13.70 -8.29 9.46
C PRO A 129 13.29 -8.63 8.02
N MET A 130 13.17 -9.92 7.72
CA MET A 130 12.84 -10.37 6.36
C MET A 130 11.54 -9.70 5.88
N GLU A 131 11.57 -9.16 4.67
CA GLU A 131 10.39 -8.64 3.99
C GLU A 131 9.61 -9.83 3.42
N ILE A 132 8.43 -10.16 3.95
CA ILE A 132 7.58 -11.24 3.44
C ILE A 132 6.77 -10.73 2.26
N PHE A 133 6.81 -11.42 1.12
CA PHE A 133 5.93 -11.15 -0.01
C PHE A 133 4.70 -12.03 0.04
N PHE A 134 3.57 -11.42 -0.24
CA PHE A 134 2.26 -12.05 -0.28
C PHE A 134 1.62 -11.88 -1.64
N ARG A 135 0.90 -12.89 -2.10
CA ARG A 135 0.09 -12.84 -3.33
C ARG A 135 -1.37 -13.21 -3.09
N LYS A 136 -2.26 -12.57 -3.83
CA LYS A 136 -3.69 -12.89 -3.84
C LYS A 136 -4.25 -12.84 -5.27
N VAL A 137 -4.90 -13.93 -5.66
CA VAL A 137 -5.65 -14.02 -6.92
C VAL A 137 -6.94 -13.19 -6.78
N LEU A 138 -7.24 -12.36 -7.78
CA LEU A 138 -8.33 -11.37 -7.74
C LEU A 138 -9.68 -11.88 -8.27
#